data_AF-A0ABD5T4W8-F1
#
_entry.id   AF-A0ABD5T4W8-F1
#
_cell.length_a   1.000
_cell.length_b   1.000
_cell.length_c   1.000
_cell.angle_alpha   90.00
_cell.angle_beta   90.00
_cell.angle_gamma   90.00
#
_symmetry.space_group_name_H-M   'P 1'
#
loop_
_entity.id
_entity.type
_entity.pdbx_description
1 polymer ?
#
loop_
_entity_poly.entity_id
_entity_poly.type
_entity_poly.pdbx_seq_one_letter_code
_entity_poly.pdbx_strand_id
1 'polypeptide(L)'
;MIVHFMQPHMPYLGSKADELRRRVEDEGLVVRSRDPKKIEKYDTDEANVVSGLDGGFREGYISESELRQIYIENLEIVLEHVEELLKEIDGKVVITSDHGEHLGENGLAGHFKYKYTEELRIVPWLVIDNIRL
;
A
#
# COMPACT_ATOMS: atom_id res chain seq x y z
N MET A 1 -16.04 -17.42 6.34
CA MET A 1 -16.08 -16.04 5.83
C MET A 1 -14.69 -15.66 5.38
N ILE A 2 -14.54 -14.87 4.31
CA ILE A 2 -13.26 -14.30 3.86
C ILE A 2 -13.47 -12.80 3.73
N VAL A 3 -12.62 -12.01 4.37
CA VAL A 3 -12.58 -10.56 4.25
C VAL A 3 -11.22 -10.20 3.67
N HIS A 4 -11.19 -9.36 2.64
CA HIS A 4 -9.97 -8.94 1.98
C HIS A 4 -9.90 -7.41 1.98
N PHE A 5 -8.88 -6.88 2.65
CA PHE A 5 -8.54 -5.46 2.59
C PHE A 5 -7.54 -5.26 1.46
N MET A 6 -7.82 -4.31 0.56
CA MET A 6 -6.87 -3.93 -0.49
C MET A 6 -5.66 -3.19 0.09
N GLN A 7 -5.80 -2.57 1.26
CA GLN A 7 -4.73 -1.90 1.99
C GLN A 7 -3.89 -2.93 2.78
N PRO A 8 -2.57 -2.74 2.94
CA PRO A 8 -1.82 -1.50 2.78
C PRO A 8 -1.24 -1.25 1.36
N HIS A 9 -1.72 -1.94 0.32
CA HIS A 9 -1.32 -1.64 -1.06
C HIS A 9 -1.75 -0.22 -1.47
N MET A 10 -1.11 0.35 -2.50
CA MET A 10 -1.51 1.66 -3.03
C MET A 10 -3.00 1.69 -3.45
N PRO A 11 -3.69 2.85 -3.34
CA PRO A 11 -3.17 4.14 -2.85
C PRO A 11 -3.02 4.17 -1.32
N TYR A 12 -1.88 4.67 -0.84
CA TYR A 12 -1.59 4.79 0.60
C TYR A 12 -2.51 5.80 1.29
N LEU A 13 -3.17 5.41 2.38
CA LEU A 13 -4.02 6.31 3.16
C LEU A 13 -3.22 6.98 4.29
N GLY A 14 -3.83 8.00 4.89
CA GLY A 14 -3.27 8.67 6.06
C GLY A 14 -2.68 10.06 5.79
N SER A 15 -2.39 10.75 6.89
CA SER A 15 -1.94 12.13 6.90
C SER A 15 -0.56 12.30 6.28
N LYS A 16 0.35 11.35 6.47
CA LYS A 16 1.67 11.40 5.84
C LYS A 16 1.57 11.17 4.34
N ALA A 17 0.72 10.26 3.89
CA ALA A 17 0.46 10.05 2.47
C ALA A 17 -0.10 11.33 1.82
N ASP A 18 -1.01 12.04 2.49
CA ASP A 18 -1.55 13.31 1.99
C ASP A 18 -0.51 14.44 1.96
N GLU A 19 0.36 14.52 2.97
CA GLU A 19 1.49 15.46 2.98
C GLU A 19 2.43 15.22 1.79
N LEU A 20 2.81 13.95 1.55
CA LEU A 20 3.71 13.60 0.46
C LEU A 20 3.08 13.84 -0.91
N ARG A 21 1.78 13.57 -1.09
CA ARG A 21 1.07 13.91 -2.34
C ARG A 21 1.20 15.39 -2.67
N ARG A 22 0.93 16.26 -1.69
CA ARG A 22 1.04 17.72 -1.87
C ARG A 22 2.47 18.14 -2.21
N ARG A 23 3.47 17.59 -1.50
CA ARG A 23 4.88 17.90 -1.79
C ARG A 23 5.27 17.50 -3.21
N VAL A 24 4.91 16.29 -3.63
CA VAL A 24 5.19 15.78 -4.98
C VAL A 24 4.49 16.65 -6.03
N GLU A 25 3.24 17.07 -5.80
CA GLU A 25 2.51 18.01 -6.64
C GLU A 25 3.18 19.39 -6.73
N ASP A 26 3.67 19.93 -5.61
CA ASP A 26 4.37 21.22 -5.56
C ASP A 26 5.71 21.20 -6.30
N GLU A 27 6.40 20.05 -6.31
CA GLU A 27 7.65 19.84 -7.07
C GLU A 27 7.40 19.54 -8.57
N GLY A 28 6.15 19.67 -9.02
CA GLY A 28 5.76 19.63 -10.42
C GLY A 28 5.29 18.26 -10.90
N LEU A 29 5.28 17.22 -10.05
CA LEU A 29 4.78 15.89 -10.40
C LEU A 29 3.27 15.77 -10.16
N VAL A 30 2.52 15.39 -11.18
CA VAL A 30 1.10 15.08 -11.07
C VAL A 30 0.93 13.62 -10.63
N VAL A 31 0.56 13.40 -9.36
CA VAL A 31 0.22 12.07 -8.82
C VAL A 31 -1.18 11.68 -9.28
N ARG A 32 -1.30 10.98 -10.41
CA ARG A 32 -2.61 10.54 -10.92
C ARG A 32 -2.89 9.10 -10.51
N SER A 33 -3.86 8.93 -9.60
CA SER A 33 -4.47 7.63 -9.35
C SER A 33 -5.12 7.10 -10.63
N ARG A 34 -5.03 5.80 -10.89
CA ARG A 34 -5.61 5.14 -12.08
C ARG A 34 -7.13 5.35 -12.10
N ASP A 35 -7.60 6.35 -12.84
CA ASP A 35 -9.04 6.55 -13.12
C ASP A 35 -9.48 5.52 -14.18
N PRO A 36 -10.38 4.58 -13.83
CA PRO A 36 -10.84 3.55 -14.77
C PRO A 36 -11.72 4.10 -15.91
N LYS A 37 -12.17 5.37 -15.84
CA LYS A 37 -12.90 6.02 -16.94
C LYS A 37 -11.98 6.67 -17.98
N LYS A 38 -10.66 6.67 -17.74
CA LYS A 38 -9.62 7.25 -18.59
C LYS A 38 -8.59 6.20 -19.04
N ILE A 39 -9.04 4.95 -19.23
CA ILE A 39 -8.22 3.78 -19.67
C ILE A 39 -7.71 3.91 -21.13
N GLU A 40 -7.96 5.01 -21.83
CA GLU A 40 -7.23 5.30 -23.06
C GLU A 40 -5.78 5.59 -22.71
N LYS A 41 -4.94 4.55 -22.81
CA LYS A 41 -3.48 4.50 -22.68
C LYS A 41 -2.87 5.85 -22.28
N TYR A 42 -2.66 6.02 -20.98
CA TYR A 42 -1.85 7.12 -20.48
C TYR A 42 -0.46 7.02 -21.08
N ASP A 43 -0.05 8.09 -21.74
CA ASP A 43 1.33 8.27 -22.14
C ASP A 43 2.11 8.69 -20.90
N THR A 44 2.92 7.79 -20.34
CA THR A 44 3.86 8.13 -19.27
C THR A 44 5.00 9.02 -19.76
N ASP A 45 5.05 9.35 -21.07
CA ASP A 45 6.03 10.26 -21.65
C ASP A 45 5.67 11.76 -21.43
N GLU A 46 4.51 12.08 -20.82
CA GLU A 46 4.30 13.42 -20.24
C GLU A 46 5.24 13.58 -19.05
N ALA A 47 6.21 14.50 -19.18
CA ALA A 47 7.42 14.63 -18.37
C ALA A 47 7.26 14.79 -16.83
N ASN A 48 6.06 14.65 -16.27
CA ASN A 48 5.75 14.95 -14.88
C ASN A 48 4.58 14.11 -14.30
N VAL A 49 4.26 12.92 -14.81
CA VAL A 49 3.12 12.12 -14.28
C VAL A 49 3.59 10.84 -13.63
N VAL A 50 3.27 10.64 -12.36
CA VAL A 50 3.55 9.39 -11.63
C VAL A 50 2.28 8.67 -11.19
N SER A 51 2.31 7.34 -11.29
CA SER A 51 1.26 6.47 -10.75
C SER A 51 1.52 6.30 -9.26
N GLY A 52 0.83 7.06 -8.40
CA GLY A 52 0.92 6.94 -6.95
C GLY A 52 2.25 7.42 -6.35
N LEU A 53 2.36 7.28 -5.03
CA LEU A 53 3.56 7.67 -4.26
C LEU A 53 4.71 6.67 -4.44
N ASP A 54 4.44 5.42 -4.83
CA ASP A 54 5.47 4.47 -5.28
C ASP A 54 6.14 4.95 -6.59
N GLY A 55 5.39 5.64 -7.45
CA GLY A 55 5.95 6.33 -8.61
C GLY A 55 6.81 7.52 -8.20
N GLY A 56 6.36 8.32 -7.24
CA GLY A 56 7.16 9.41 -6.65
C GLY A 56 8.49 8.91 -6.04
N PHE A 57 8.50 7.73 -5.41
CA PHE A 57 9.72 7.09 -4.94
C PHE A 57 10.67 6.72 -6.09
N ARG A 58 10.14 6.13 -7.17
CA ARG A 58 10.94 5.75 -8.36
C ARG A 58 11.57 6.95 -9.06
N GLU A 59 10.90 8.09 -9.07
CA GLU A 59 11.41 9.35 -9.61
C GLU A 59 12.32 10.11 -8.61
N GLY A 60 12.47 9.63 -7.38
CA GLY A 60 13.36 10.21 -6.36
C GLY A 60 12.77 11.33 -5.50
N TYR A 61 11.47 11.58 -5.59
CA TYR A 61 10.75 12.62 -4.83
C TYR A 61 10.33 12.15 -3.42
N ILE A 62 10.37 10.84 -3.21
CA ILE A 62 10.03 10.18 -1.94
C ILE A 62 11.22 9.31 -1.56
N SER A 63 11.68 9.43 -0.32
CA SER A 63 12.74 8.59 0.22
C SER A 63 12.24 7.21 0.61
N GLU A 64 13.14 6.24 0.76
CA GLU A 64 12.81 4.90 1.28
C GLU A 64 12.13 4.98 2.66
N SER A 65 12.63 5.84 3.55
CA SER A 65 12.04 6.04 4.88
C SER A 65 10.61 6.56 4.81
N GLU A 66 10.31 7.45 3.86
CA GLU A 66 8.98 8.01 3.68
C GLU A 66 8.02 6.99 3.07
N LEU A 67 8.49 6.19 2.11
CA LEU A 67 7.73 5.06 1.55
C LEU A 67 7.37 4.04 2.64
N ARG A 68 8.33 3.68 3.51
CA ARG A 68 8.07 2.82 4.66
C ARG A 68 7.07 3.45 5.64
N GLN A 69 7.19 4.75 5.90
CA GLN A 69 6.30 5.46 6.82
C GLN A 69 4.85 5.46 6.35
N ILE A 70 4.60 5.77 5.07
CA ILE A 70 3.24 5.74 4.53
C ILE A 70 2.67 4.32 4.45
N TYR A 71 3.51 3.31 4.20
CA TYR A 71 3.06 1.92 4.26
C TYR A 71 2.62 1.52 5.67
N ILE A 72 3.38 1.92 6.68
CA ILE A 72 3.06 1.65 8.10
C ILE A 72 1.77 2.37 8.50
N GLU A 73 1.64 3.66 8.24
CA GLU A 73 0.41 4.43 8.56
C GLU A 73 -0.83 3.80 7.88
N ASN A 74 -0.67 3.36 6.63
CA ASN A 74 -1.73 2.70 5.89
C ASN A 74 -2.10 1.33 6.45
N LEU A 75 -1.12 0.56 6.94
CA LEU A 75 -1.34 -0.71 7.63
C LEU A 75 -2.03 -0.49 8.98
N GLU A 76 -1.64 0.53 9.74
CA GLU A 76 -2.26 0.88 11.03
C GLU A 76 -3.76 1.16 10.85
N ILE A 77 -4.15 1.94 9.83
CA ILE A 77 -5.55 2.22 9.50
C ILE A 77 -6.34 0.91 9.25
N VAL A 78 -5.75 -0.06 8.54
CA VAL A 78 -6.39 -1.36 8.30
C VAL A 78 -6.53 -2.14 9.59
N LEU A 79 -5.49 -2.14 10.42
CA LEU A 79 -5.50 -2.89 11.67
C LEU A 79 -6.54 -2.35 12.66
N GLU A 80 -6.81 -1.04 12.67
CA GLU A 80 -7.93 -0.45 13.43
C GLU A 80 -9.29 -1.05 12.96
N HIS A 81 -9.51 -1.15 11.65
CA HIS A 81 -10.72 -1.76 11.11
C HIS A 81 -10.81 -3.27 11.38
N VAL A 82 -9.68 -3.97 11.34
CA VAL A 82 -9.60 -5.39 11.69
C VAL A 82 -9.95 -5.59 13.16
N GLU A 83 -9.46 -4.73 14.06
CA GLU A 83 -9.79 -4.79 15.49
C GLU A 83 -11.30 -4.63 15.73
N GLU A 84 -11.96 -3.66 15.08
CA GLU A 84 -13.41 -3.52 15.18
C GLU A 84 -14.16 -4.72 14.60
N LEU A 85 -13.72 -5.24 13.45
CA LEU A 85 -14.33 -6.41 12.83
C LEU A 85 -14.20 -7.66 13.71
N LEU A 86 -13.05 -7.86 14.35
CA LEU A 86 -12.81 -8.97 15.25
C LEU A 86 -13.80 -8.96 16.41
N LYS A 87 -14.24 -7.78 16.88
CA LYS A 87 -15.25 -7.72 17.94
C LYS A 87 -16.51 -8.47 17.56
N GLU A 88 -16.88 -8.55 16.27
CA GLU A 88 -18.12 -9.13 15.73
C GLU A 88 -18.01 -10.57 15.20
N ILE A 89 -16.81 -11.17 15.20
CA ILE A 89 -16.59 -12.51 14.64
C ILE A 89 -16.32 -13.51 15.75
N ASP A 90 -17.20 -14.51 15.86
CA ASP A 90 -17.00 -15.65 16.74
C ASP A 90 -16.14 -16.74 16.08
N GLY A 91 -15.27 -17.37 16.88
CA GLY A 91 -14.47 -18.52 16.50
C GLY A 91 -13.01 -18.19 16.16
N LYS A 92 -12.34 -19.11 15.46
CA LYS A 92 -10.94 -18.98 15.08
C LYS A 92 -10.80 -18.08 13.84
N VAL A 93 -10.01 -17.02 13.96
CA VAL A 93 -9.70 -16.09 12.87
C VAL A 93 -8.23 -16.24 12.49
N VAL A 94 -7.96 -16.23 11.17
CA VAL A 94 -6.61 -16.14 10.63
C VAL A 94 -6.48 -14.83 9.87
N ILE A 95 -5.49 -14.02 10.22
CA ILE A 95 -5.13 -12.80 9.51
C ILE A 95 -3.83 -13.07 8.77
N THR A 96 -3.87 -12.94 7.44
CA THR A 96 -2.76 -13.21 6.53
C THR A 96 -2.79 -12.22 5.38
N SER A 97 -1.72 -12.20 4.60
CA SER A 97 -1.67 -11.49 3.32
C SER A 97 -1.51 -12.47 2.15
N ASP A 98 -1.94 -12.05 0.97
CA ASP A 98 -1.76 -12.76 -0.30
C ASP A 98 -0.35 -12.57 -0.87
N HIS A 99 0.30 -11.43 -0.58
CA HIS A 99 1.68 -11.14 -0.93
C HIS A 99 2.30 -10.07 -0.02
N GLY A 100 3.63 -9.98 0.01
CA GLY A 100 4.33 -8.84 0.60
C GLY A 100 4.54 -7.70 -0.40
N GLU A 101 5.31 -6.66 -0.04
CA GLU A 101 5.50 -5.46 -0.86
C GLU A 101 6.96 -4.99 -0.72
N HIS A 102 7.59 -4.55 -1.82
CA HIS A 102 8.85 -3.82 -1.71
C HIS A 102 8.61 -2.39 -1.21
N LEU A 103 9.44 -1.97 -0.27
CA LEU A 103 9.36 -0.66 0.40
C LEU A 103 10.67 0.13 0.28
N GLY A 104 11.42 -0.11 -0.80
CA GLY A 104 12.66 0.57 -1.15
C GLY A 104 13.84 -0.37 -1.35
N GLU A 105 13.71 -1.66 -1.04
CA GLU A 105 14.80 -2.63 -1.16
C GLU A 105 15.33 -2.67 -2.61
N ASN A 106 16.62 -2.39 -2.77
CA ASN A 106 17.27 -2.30 -4.09
C ASN A 106 16.60 -1.30 -5.05
N GLY A 107 16.02 -0.22 -4.52
CA GLY A 107 15.30 0.79 -5.31
C GLY A 107 13.95 0.30 -5.85
N LEU A 108 13.40 -0.79 -5.30
CA LEU A 108 12.10 -1.33 -5.70
C LEU A 108 11.00 -0.82 -4.75
N ALA A 109 9.84 -0.51 -5.32
CA ALA A 109 8.62 -0.18 -4.58
C ALA A 109 7.43 -0.91 -5.20
N GLY A 110 6.55 -1.46 -4.37
CA GLY A 110 5.41 -2.25 -4.83
C GLY A 110 5.77 -3.71 -5.11
N HIS A 111 4.98 -4.37 -5.95
CA HIS A 111 5.22 -5.73 -6.38
C HIS A 111 5.21 -5.85 -7.91
N PHE A 112 6.11 -6.67 -8.45
CA PHE A 112 6.29 -6.82 -9.88
C PHE A 112 6.11 -8.27 -10.31
N LYS A 113 5.51 -8.47 -11.49
CA LYS A 113 5.40 -9.80 -12.09
C LYS A 113 6.79 -10.42 -12.24
N TYR A 114 6.88 -11.71 -11.93
CA TYR A 114 8.09 -12.53 -12.06
C TYR A 114 9.27 -12.11 -11.17
N LYS A 115 9.00 -11.41 -10.06
CA LYS A 115 9.98 -11.21 -8.97
C LYS A 115 9.70 -12.20 -7.85
N TYR A 116 10.74 -12.92 -7.42
CA TYR A 116 10.69 -13.97 -6.40
C TYR A 116 11.57 -13.61 -5.20
N THR A 117 11.32 -12.44 -4.63
CA THR A 117 12.06 -11.90 -3.48
C THR A 117 11.45 -12.38 -2.17
N GLU A 118 12.16 -12.25 -1.05
CA GLU A 118 11.61 -12.62 0.26
C GLU A 118 10.54 -11.62 0.71
N GLU A 119 10.76 -10.35 0.42
CA GLU A 119 9.87 -9.23 0.72
C GLU A 119 8.47 -9.40 0.11
N LEU A 120 8.35 -10.10 -1.02
CA LEU A 120 7.06 -10.36 -1.67
C LEU A 120 6.40 -11.68 -1.23
N ARG A 121 7.13 -12.58 -0.56
CA ARG A 121 6.68 -13.96 -0.30
C ARG A 121 6.55 -14.32 1.17
N ILE A 122 7.27 -13.62 2.05
CA ILE A 122 7.14 -13.80 3.49
C ILE A 122 5.98 -12.93 3.97
N VAL A 123 4.84 -13.56 4.24
CA VAL A 123 3.60 -12.92 4.66
C VAL A 123 3.26 -13.26 6.12
N PRO A 124 2.54 -12.39 6.84
CA PRO A 124 2.12 -12.68 8.20
C PRO A 124 1.14 -13.86 8.25
N TRP A 125 1.19 -14.63 9.34
CA TRP A 125 0.20 -15.65 9.67
C TRP A 125 -0.16 -15.52 11.16
N LEU A 126 -1.19 -14.73 11.45
CA LEU A 126 -1.66 -14.49 12.81
C LEU A 126 -2.95 -15.30 13.04
N VAL A 127 -2.92 -16.18 14.04
CA VAL A 127 -4.10 -16.95 14.48
C VAL A 127 -4.64 -16.33 15.76
N ILE A 128 -5.94 -16.05 15.78
CA ILE A 128 -6.67 -15.53 16.94
C ILE A 128 -7.80 -16.50 17.26
N ASP A 129 -7.84 -17.00 18.49
CA ASP A 129 -8.98 -17.76 19.02
C ASP A 129 -9.95 -16.79 19.68
N ASN A 130 -10.98 -16.38 18.94
CA ASN A 130 -11.96 -15.39 19.40
C ASN A 130 -13.21 -16.08 19.95
N ILE A 131 -13.12 -16.51 21.20
CA ILE A 131 -14.24 -17.15 21.90
C ILE A 131 -14.96 -16.05 22.69
N ARG A 132 -16.12 -15.59 22.20
CA ARG A 132 -17.03 -14.79 23.03
C ARG A 132 -17.64 -15.70 24.11
N LEU A 133 -17.44 -15.34 25.38
CA LEU A 133 -18.03 -16.02 26.55
C LEU A 133 -19.49 -15.62 26.75
#